data_AF-A0A7W1NB10-F1
#
_entry.id   AF-A0A7W1NB10-F1
#
_cell.length_a   1.000
_cell.length_b   1.000
_cell.length_c   1.000
_cell.angle_alpha   90.00
_cell.angle_beta   90.00
_cell.angle_gamma   90.00
#
_symmetry.space_group_name_H-M   'P 1'
#
loop_
_entity.id
_entity.type
_entity.pdbx_description
1 polymer ?
#
loop_
_entity_poly.entity_id
_entity_poly.type
_entity_poly.pdbx_seq_one_letter_code
_entity_poly.pdbx_strand_id
1 'polypeptide(L)'
;WDLGLHAWLGASLALAIHAGGLMYAFGCLVLPALAARGACRTVRGQLVAAPVIAGVTALAMAMVADRWDLPPGQLTVAMLCGLVVVGRGIGALRR
;
A
#
# COMPACT_ATOMS: atom_id res chain seq x y z
N TRP A 1 -6.03 10.28 -24.45
CA TRP A 1 -5.24 9.93 -23.25
C TRP A 1 -6.13 9.45 -22.11
N ASP A 2 -7.26 10.11 -21.87
CA ASP A 2 -8.22 9.72 -20.84
C ASP A 2 -8.69 8.27 -20.96
N LEU A 3 -9.20 7.84 -22.13
CA LEU A 3 -9.67 6.46 -22.30
C LEU A 3 -8.61 5.41 -21.91
N GLY A 4 -7.36 5.64 -22.32
CA GLY A 4 -6.25 4.75 -21.98
C GLY A 4 -5.96 4.70 -20.48
N LEU A 5 -6.00 5.85 -19.80
CA LEU A 5 -5.83 5.92 -18.34
C LEU A 5 -6.96 5.23 -17.59
N HIS A 6 -8.22 5.45 -18.00
CA HIS A 6 -9.38 4.81 -17.38
C HIS A 6 -9.34 3.28 -17.56
N ALA A 7 -9.02 2.83 -18.78
CA ALA A 7 -8.87 1.41 -19.06
C ALA A 7 -7.74 0.77 -18.24
N TRP A 8 -6.59 1.45 -18.14
CA TRP A 8 -5.44 0.95 -17.38
C TRP A 8 -5.72 0.88 -15.87
N LEU A 9 -6.32 1.92 -15.30
CA LEU A 9 -6.69 1.96 -13.88
C LEU A 9 -7.74 0.90 -13.56
N GLY A 10 -8.76 0.77 -14.41
CA GLY A 10 -9.79 -0.25 -14.27
C GLY A 10 -9.21 -1.66 -14.34
N ALA A 11 -8.35 -1.95 -15.31
CA ALA A 11 -7.69 -3.25 -15.45
C ALA A 11 -6.78 -3.55 -14.25
N SER A 12 -5.96 -2.59 -13.81
CA SER A 12 -5.07 -2.75 -12.66
C SER A 12 -5.85 -3.01 -11.38
N LEU A 13 -6.96 -2.29 -11.17
CA LEU A 13 -7.81 -2.48 -9.99
C LEU A 13 -8.55 -3.81 -10.04
N ALA A 14 -9.09 -4.20 -11.19
CA ALA A 14 -9.77 -5.49 -11.36
C ALA A 14 -8.82 -6.67 -11.10
N LEU A 15 -7.58 -6.61 -11.62
CA LEU A 15 -6.56 -7.62 -11.36
C LEU A 15 -6.17 -7.67 -9.88
N ALA A 16 -6.04 -6.51 -9.22
CA ALA A 16 -5.73 -6.45 -7.80
C ALA A 16 -6.85 -7.07 -6.93
N ILE A 17 -8.11 -6.81 -7.26
CA ILE A 17 -9.27 -7.40 -6.57
C ILE A 17 -9.33 -8.90 -6.81
N HIS A 18 -9.09 -9.35 -8.05
CA HIS A 18 -9.10 -10.77 -8.39
C HIS A 18 -8.02 -11.54 -7.63
N ALA A 19 -6.80 -10.99 -7.53
CA ALA A 19 -5.67 -11.67 -6.90
C ALA A 19 -5.65 -11.56 -5.36
N GLY A 20 -6.00 -10.39 -4.79
CA GLY A 20 -5.83 -10.12 -3.36
C GLY A 20 -7.13 -9.81 -2.61
N GLY A 21 -8.27 -9.72 -3.31
CA GLY A 21 -9.56 -9.31 -2.75
C GLY A 21 -9.72 -7.80 -2.60
N LEU A 22 -10.95 -7.38 -2.27
CA LEU A 22 -11.33 -5.96 -2.16
C LEU A 22 -10.53 -5.23 -1.08
N MET A 23 -10.37 -5.84 0.10
CA MET A 23 -9.67 -5.21 1.23
C MET A 23 -8.21 -4.88 0.90
N TYR A 24 -7.51 -5.80 0.23
CA TYR A 24 -6.13 -5.57 -0.23
C TYR A 24 -6.07 -4.47 -1.28
N ALA A 25 -6.94 -4.53 -2.31
CA ALA A 25 -6.95 -3.56 -3.39
C ALA A 25 -7.17 -2.13 -2.88
N PHE A 26 -8.20 -1.90 -2.06
CA PHE A 26 -8.48 -0.59 -1.48
C PHE A 26 -7.44 -0.16 -0.43
N GLY A 27 -6.93 -1.11 0.37
CA GLY A 27 -5.85 -0.85 1.32
C GLY A 27 -4.60 -0.29 0.63
N CYS A 28 -4.17 -0.91 -0.47
CA CYS A 28 -3.01 -0.48 -1.25
C CYS A 28 -3.20 0.86 -1.97
N LEU A 29 -4.44 1.30 -2.23
CA LEU A 29 -4.71 2.63 -2.79
C LEU A 29 -4.51 3.77 -1.78
N VAL A 30 -4.74 3.50 -0.49
CA VAL A 30 -4.83 4.55 0.54
C VAL A 30 -3.68 4.50 1.54
N LEU A 31 -3.42 3.33 2.12
CA LEU A 31 -2.50 3.17 3.26
C LEU A 31 -1.04 3.54 2.93
N PRO A 32 -0.45 3.14 1.79
CA PRO A 32 0.95 3.44 1.50
C PRO A 32 1.18 4.94 1.32
N ALA A 33 0.22 5.65 0.70
CA ALA A 33 0.27 7.10 0.57
C ALA A 33 0.17 7.79 1.93
N LEU A 34 -0.71 7.32 2.82
CA LEU A 34 -0.82 7.84 4.19
C LEU A 34 0.44 7.57 5.02
N ALA A 35 1.05 6.39 4.88
CA ALA A 35 2.29 6.04 5.56
C ALA A 35 3.46 6.91 5.05
N ALA A 36 3.59 7.06 3.73
CA ALA A 36 4.62 7.89 3.10
C ALA A 36 4.50 9.37 3.50
N ARG A 37 3.28 9.90 3.65
CA ARG A 37 3.03 11.31 3.99
C ARG A 37 3.67 11.74 5.32
N GLY A 38 3.83 10.82 6.27
CA GLY A 38 4.50 11.11 7.54
C GLY A 38 6.02 11.35 7.39
N ALA A 39 6.64 10.71 6.40
CA ALA A 39 8.08 10.73 6.17
C ALA A 39 8.52 11.69 5.04
N CYS A 40 7.74 11.78 3.96
CA CYS A 40 8.04 12.58 2.78
C CYS A 40 7.42 13.98 2.88
N ARG A 41 8.22 15.02 2.59
CA ARG A 41 7.76 16.43 2.56
C ARG A 41 7.34 16.91 1.18
N THR A 42 7.65 16.14 0.12
CA THR A 42 7.38 16.51 -1.26
C THR A 42 6.42 15.53 -1.92
N VAL A 43 5.54 16.05 -2.79
CA VAL A 43 4.59 15.22 -3.57
C VAL A 43 5.34 14.24 -4.47
N ARG A 44 6.47 14.67 -5.07
CA ARG A 44 7.34 13.81 -5.89
C ARG A 44 7.91 12.64 -5.08
N GLY A 45 8.33 12.88 -3.84
CA GLY A 45 8.79 11.82 -2.95
C GLY A 45 7.67 10.83 -2.62
N GLN A 46 6.46 11.32 -2.38
CA GLN A 46 5.31 10.48 -2.06
C GLN A 46 4.88 9.59 -3.25
N LEU A 47 4.99 10.09 -4.49
CA LEU A 47 4.69 9.34 -5.71
C LEU A 47 5.57 8.09 -5.88
N VAL A 48 6.83 8.14 -5.43
CA VAL A 48 7.76 7.01 -5.49
C VAL A 48 7.71 6.17 -4.22
N ALA A 49 7.63 6.81 -3.05
CA ALA A 49 7.64 6.12 -1.77
C ALA A 49 6.40 5.24 -1.58
N ALA A 50 5.21 5.70 -1.98
CA ALA A 50 3.97 4.94 -1.82
C ALA A 50 4.00 3.57 -2.52
N PRO A 51 4.30 3.45 -3.84
CA PRO A 51 4.37 2.15 -4.50
C PRO A 51 5.52 1.28 -3.97
N VAL A 52 6.65 1.86 -3.57
CA VAL A 52 7.75 1.10 -2.94
C VAL A 52 7.30 0.52 -1.60
N ILE A 53 6.65 1.30 -0.75
CA ILE A 53 6.12 0.83 0.54
C ILE A 53 5.09 -0.29 0.30
N ALA A 54 4.17 -0.11 -0.63
CA ALA A 54 3.19 -1.13 -0.99
C ALA A 54 3.87 -2.44 -1.44
N GLY A 55 4.78 -2.36 -2.42
CA GLY A 55 5.46 -3.52 -3.00
C GLY A 55 6.32 -4.27 -1.99
N VAL A 56 7.13 -3.55 -1.21
CA VAL A 56 7.99 -4.17 -0.18
C VAL A 56 7.14 -4.82 0.91
N THR A 57 6.07 -4.16 1.36
CA THR A 57 5.20 -4.70 2.41
C THR A 57 4.45 -5.93 1.91
N ALA A 58 3.93 -5.89 0.68
CA ALA A 58 3.23 -7.02 0.07
C ALA A 58 4.16 -8.23 -0.11
N LEU A 59 5.39 -8.02 -0.59
CA LEU A 59 6.36 -9.10 -0.76
C LEU A 59 6.77 -9.71 0.58
N ALA A 60 7.09 -8.87 1.57
CA ALA A 60 7.47 -9.33 2.90
C ALA A 60 6.34 -10.12 3.57
N MET A 61 5.10 -9.61 3.50
CA MET A 61 3.96 -10.27 4.12
C MET A 61 3.49 -11.50 3.35
N ALA A 62 3.70 -11.57 2.03
CA ALA A 62 3.50 -12.81 1.28
C ALA A 62 4.45 -13.93 1.75
N MET A 63 5.73 -13.61 1.99
CA MET A 63 6.68 -14.58 2.54
C MET A 63 6.34 -15.04 3.96
N VAL A 64 5.83 -14.13 4.80
CA VAL A 64 5.37 -14.48 6.16
C VAL A 64 4.10 -15.31 6.10
N ALA A 65 3.15 -14.93 5.24
CA ALA A 65 1.90 -15.65 5.03
C ALA A 65 2.13 -17.08 4.56
N ASP A 66 3.08 -17.30 3.64
CA ASP A 66 3.48 -18.63 3.16
C ASP A 66 4.01 -19.53 4.28
N ARG A 67 4.75 -18.97 5.25
CA ARG A 67 5.28 -19.76 6.36
C ARG A 67 4.26 -20.09 7.44
N TRP A 68 3.25 -19.26 7.61
CA TRP A 68 2.29 -19.37 8.73
C TRP A 68 0.86 -19.70 8.27
N ASP A 69 0.64 -20.01 6.99
CA ASP A 69 -0.68 -20.28 6.39
C ASP A 69 -1.72 -19.18 6.64
N LEU A 70 -1.28 -17.92 6.65
CA LEU A 70 -2.17 -16.76 6.84
C LEU A 70 -2.68 -16.20 5.51
N PRO A 71 -3.84 -15.51 5.50
CA PRO A 71 -4.32 -14.81 4.31
C PRO A 71 -3.39 -13.62 3.96
N PRO A 72 -2.67 -13.65 2.83
CA PRO A 72 -1.59 -12.70 2.54
C PRO A 72 -2.09 -11.26 2.35
N GLY A 73 -3.27 -11.10 1.76
CA GLY A 73 -3.88 -9.79 1.53
C GLY A 73 -4.20 -9.07 2.85
N GLN A 74 -4.84 -9.74 3.78
CA GLN A 74 -5.20 -9.16 5.08
C GLN A 74 -3.96 -8.85 5.93
N LEU A 75 -2.96 -9.75 5.91
CA LEU A 75 -1.70 -9.54 6.62
C LEU A 75 -0.95 -8.31 6.09
N THR A 76 -0.91 -8.13 4.77
CA THR A 76 -0.31 -6.95 4.14
C THR A 76 -1.01 -5.66 4.58
N VAL A 77 -2.35 -5.66 4.56
CA VAL A 77 -3.15 -4.50 4.99
C VAL A 77 -2.92 -4.18 6.48
N ALA A 78 -2.87 -5.20 7.34
CA ALA A 78 -2.58 -5.03 8.75
C ALA A 78 -1.20 -4.38 8.99
N MET A 79 -0.18 -4.84 8.26
CA MET A 79 1.15 -4.24 8.34
C MET A 79 1.16 -2.79 7.84
N LEU A 80 0.48 -2.50 6.73
CA LEU A 80 0.34 -1.14 6.21
C LEU A 80 -0.37 -0.21 7.20
N CYS A 81 -1.39 -0.68 7.92
CA CYS A 81 -2.02 0.06 9.02
C CYS A 81 -1.01 0.38 10.12
N GLY A 82 -0.18 -0.58 10.53
CA GLY A 82 0.91 -0.36 11.48
C GLY A 82 1.90 0.71 11.00
N LEU A 83 2.30 0.65 9.73
CA LEU A 83 3.18 1.65 9.11
C LEU A 83 2.57 3.05 9.09
N VAL A 84 1.26 3.19 8.89
CA VAL A 84 0.57 4.49 8.97
C VAL A 84 0.67 5.07 10.39
N VAL A 85 0.51 4.25 11.43
CA VAL A 85 0.64 4.71 12.83
C VAL A 85 2.06 5.19 13.10
N VAL A 86 3.06 4.41 12.68
CA VAL A 86 4.48 4.79 12.80
C VAL A 86 4.78 6.08 12.02
N GLY A 87 4.33 6.17 10.77
CA GLY A 87 4.50 7.36 9.93
C GLY A 87 3.88 8.62 10.56
N ARG A 88 2.69 8.49 11.16
CA ARG A 88 2.06 9.57 11.92
C ARG A 88 2.87 9.97 13.16
N GLY A 89 3.38 9.00 13.92
CA GLY A 89 4.23 9.25 15.08
C GLY A 89 5.51 10.01 14.72
N ILE A 90 6.19 9.60 13.65
CA ILE A 90 7.38 10.30 13.11
C ILE A 90 7.03 11.74 12.70
N GLY A 91 5.88 11.91 12.03
CA GLY A 91 5.39 13.23 11.63
C GLY A 91 5.00 14.12 12.81
N ALA A 92 4.58 13.55 13.94
CA ALA A 92 4.28 14.28 15.17
C ALA A 92 5.55 14.71 15.91
N LEU A 93 6.56 13.84 16.02
CA LEU A 93 7.85 14.13 16.67
C LEU A 93 8.69 15.17 15.92
N ARG A 94 8.41 15.40 14.64
CA ARG A 94 9.10 16.36 13.77
C ARG A 94 8.44 17.75 13.73
N ARG A 95 7.33 17.96 14.46
CA ARG A 95 6.67 19.27 14.62
C ARG A 95 7.10 19.89 15.95
#